data_AF-A0A917UHS0-F1
#
_entry.id   AF-A0A917UHS0-F1
#
_cell.length_a   1.000
_cell.length_b   1.000
_cell.length_c   1.000
_cell.angle_alpha   90.00
_cell.angle_beta   90.00
_cell.angle_gamma   90.00
#
_symmetry.space_group_name_H-M   'P 1'
#
loop_
_entity.id
_entity.type
_entity.pdbx_description
1 polymer ?
#
loop_
_entity_poly.entity_id
_entity_poly.type
_entity_poly.pdbx_seq_one_letter_code
_entity_poly.pdbx_strand_id
1 'polypeptide(L)'
;MDRRPRRCPRPSITPEKLGAPRTAFRADGIVTARSSSPPSDGAAALVVASAGAAQAPAVIGRLGLDEDEGEVDADGGAIVLGHPLGCSGARILLTLLGRLERENGRRGLATLCVGVGQGVALLVERV
;
A
#
# COMPACT_ATOMS: atom_id res chain seq x y z
N MET A 1 7.97 14.03 10.56
CA MET A 1 7.10 12.83 10.54
C MET A 1 7.20 12.17 11.91
N ASP A 2 6.07 11.93 12.59
CA ASP A 2 6.05 11.32 13.93
C ASP A 2 6.82 9.98 13.90
N ARG A 3 7.84 9.85 14.77
CA ARG A 3 8.67 8.64 14.88
C ARG A 3 8.02 7.57 15.75
N ARG A 4 6.79 7.77 16.24
CA ARG A 4 6.09 6.74 16.98
C ARG A 4 5.93 5.47 16.14
N PRO A 5 6.15 4.29 16.76
CA PRO A 5 6.00 3.02 16.05
C PRO A 5 4.56 2.88 15.55
N ARG A 6 4.42 2.49 14.28
CA ARG A 6 3.11 2.14 13.72
C ARG A 6 2.54 1.00 14.56
N ARG A 7 1.23 1.02 14.82
CA ARG A 7 0.57 0.02 15.69
C ARG A 7 0.27 -1.31 15.00
N CYS A 8 0.15 -1.33 13.67
CA CYS A 8 -0.23 -2.51 12.89
C CYS A 8 0.88 -3.53 12.53
N PRO A 9 2.18 -3.19 12.44
CA PRO A 9 3.21 -4.17 12.10
C PRO A 9 3.19 -5.38 13.03
N ARG A 10 3.18 -6.58 12.43
CA ARG A 10 3.21 -7.88 13.13
C ARG A 10 4.57 -8.55 12.90
N PRO A 11 5.62 -8.19 13.66
CA PRO A 11 6.99 -8.66 13.42
C PRO A 11 7.18 -10.17 13.62
N SER A 12 6.20 -10.88 14.18
CA SER A 12 6.26 -12.33 14.44
C SER A 12 5.69 -13.23 13.33
N ILE A 13 5.26 -12.65 12.19
CA ILE A 13 4.80 -13.38 11.00
C ILE A 13 5.97 -14.11 10.33
N THR A 14 5.77 -15.39 10.00
CA THR A 14 6.71 -16.23 9.22
C THR A 14 5.94 -16.95 8.11
N PRO A 15 6.61 -17.45 7.05
CA PRO A 15 5.96 -18.17 5.94
C PRO A 15 5.11 -19.36 6.40
N GLU A 16 5.57 -20.10 7.41
CA GLU A 16 4.86 -21.26 7.96
C GLU A 16 3.58 -20.85 8.67
N LYS A 17 3.57 -19.67 9.32
CA LYS A 17 2.39 -19.11 9.97
C LYS A 17 1.38 -18.53 8.97
N LEU A 18 1.75 -18.39 7.71
CA LEU A 18 0.87 -17.92 6.63
C LEU A 18 -0.05 -19.03 6.10
N GLY A 19 0.42 -20.30 6.08
CA GLY A 19 -0.26 -21.42 5.42
C GLY A 19 -1.42 -22.09 6.17
N ALA A 20 -1.72 -21.69 7.40
CA ALA A 20 -2.68 -22.39 8.28
C ALA A 20 -4.04 -21.71 8.62
N PRO A 21 -4.40 -20.49 8.19
CA PRO A 21 -5.63 -19.87 8.68
C PRO A 21 -6.89 -20.27 7.90
N ARG A 22 -8.02 -20.28 8.63
CA ARG A 22 -9.36 -20.32 8.05
C ARG A 22 -9.54 -19.17 7.07
N THR A 23 -10.13 -19.48 5.93
CA THR A 23 -10.48 -18.51 4.89
C THR A 23 -11.49 -17.50 5.43
N ALA A 24 -11.29 -16.23 5.09
CA ALA A 24 -12.03 -15.13 5.72
C ALA A 24 -13.47 -14.99 5.19
N PHE A 25 -13.72 -15.40 3.94
CA PHE A 25 -14.98 -15.12 3.25
C PHE A 25 -15.72 -16.35 2.74
N ARG A 26 -15.01 -17.41 2.32
CA ARG A 26 -15.58 -18.64 1.74
C ARG A 26 -14.70 -19.85 2.05
N ALA A 27 -15.31 -21.00 2.32
CA ALA A 27 -14.60 -22.24 2.71
C ALA A 27 -13.43 -22.58 1.77
N ASP A 28 -13.68 -22.62 0.46
CA ASP A 28 -12.67 -22.91 -0.58
C ASP A 28 -11.97 -21.64 -1.13
N GLY A 29 -11.95 -20.57 -0.35
CA GLY A 29 -11.28 -19.33 -0.72
C GLY A 29 -9.76 -19.37 -0.53
N ILE A 30 -9.07 -18.34 -1.02
CA ILE A 30 -7.62 -18.15 -0.79
C ILE A 30 -7.32 -16.93 0.10
N VAL A 31 -8.34 -16.11 0.38
CA VAL A 31 -8.19 -14.87 1.14
C VAL A 31 -8.36 -15.17 2.63
N THR A 32 -7.36 -14.77 3.41
CA THR A 32 -7.32 -15.00 4.86
C THR A 32 -7.12 -13.67 5.58
N ALA A 33 -7.40 -13.63 6.89
CA ALA A 33 -7.16 -12.43 7.69
C ALA A 33 -5.67 -12.03 7.76
N ARG A 34 -4.74 -12.94 7.44
CA ARG A 34 -3.29 -12.66 7.40
C ARG A 34 -2.83 -12.12 6.05
N SER A 35 -3.48 -12.53 4.97
CA SER A 35 -3.22 -12.02 3.62
C SER A 35 -4.04 -10.77 3.29
N SER A 36 -4.86 -10.29 4.22
CA SER A 36 -5.70 -9.11 4.06
C SER A 36 -5.24 -7.98 4.98
N SER A 37 -5.44 -6.74 4.55
CA SER A 37 -5.18 -5.58 5.40
C SER A 37 -6.16 -5.53 6.58
N PRO A 38 -5.68 -5.34 7.82
CA PRO A 38 -6.57 -5.14 8.95
C PRO A 38 -7.27 -3.78 8.85
N PRO A 39 -8.52 -3.68 9.36
CA PRO A 39 -9.11 -2.38 9.68
C PRO A 39 -8.18 -1.66 10.65
N SER A 40 -7.92 -0.39 10.39
CA SER A 40 -7.10 0.43 11.27
C SER A 40 -7.56 1.87 11.25
N ASP A 41 -7.26 2.59 12.34
CA ASP A 41 -7.51 4.02 12.45
C ASP A 41 -6.23 4.80 12.11
N GLY A 42 -6.37 5.88 11.34
CA GLY A 42 -5.25 6.73 10.97
C GLY A 42 -5.71 7.95 10.18
N ALA A 43 -4.92 9.03 10.26
CA ALA A 43 -5.13 10.26 9.50
C ALA A 43 -3.82 10.64 8.79
N ALA A 44 -3.93 11.21 7.59
CA ALA A 44 -2.82 11.74 6.82
C ALA A 44 -3.30 12.97 6.04
N ALA A 45 -2.45 13.97 5.91
CA ALA A 45 -2.73 15.21 5.18
C ALA A 45 -1.59 15.48 4.20
N LEU A 46 -1.94 15.91 2.99
CA LEU A 46 -1.01 16.32 1.95
C LEU A 46 -1.46 17.67 1.40
N VAL A 47 -0.52 18.60 1.24
CA VAL A 47 -0.75 19.88 0.55
C VAL A 47 -0.39 19.68 -0.92
N VAL A 48 -1.33 19.94 -1.83
CA VAL A 48 -1.16 19.75 -3.27
C VAL A 48 -1.26 21.10 -4.00
N ALA A 49 -0.33 21.35 -4.93
CA ALA A 49 -0.39 22.42 -5.93
C ALA A 49 -0.43 21.79 -7.34
N SER A 50 -0.99 22.47 -8.35
CA SER A 50 -1.33 21.92 -9.70
C SER A 50 -0.13 21.23 -10.41
N ALA A 51 -0.25 20.15 -11.21
CA ALA A 51 -1.38 19.57 -11.96
C ALA A 51 -1.24 18.02 -12.18
N GLY A 52 -2.39 17.35 -12.43
CA GLY A 52 -2.55 16.11 -13.24
C GLY A 52 -2.51 14.74 -12.53
N ALA A 53 -3.53 13.87 -12.71
CA ALA A 53 -3.62 12.53 -12.08
C ALA A 53 -4.02 11.40 -13.06
N ALA A 54 -3.42 10.21 -12.95
CA ALA A 54 -3.70 9.01 -13.77
C ALA A 54 -3.40 7.68 -13.01
N GLN A 55 -4.09 6.59 -13.41
CA GLN A 55 -4.76 5.49 -12.65
C GLN A 55 -4.04 4.09 -12.43
N ALA A 56 -4.56 3.26 -11.49
CA ALA A 56 -4.72 1.76 -11.43
C ALA A 56 -3.91 0.84 -10.45
N PRO A 57 -4.56 -0.10 -9.67
CA PRO A 57 -3.90 -1.26 -9.02
C PRO A 57 -4.75 -2.56 -9.04
N ALA A 58 -4.94 -3.14 -10.22
CA ALA A 58 -5.04 -4.60 -10.37
C ALA A 58 -3.78 -5.15 -11.08
N VAL A 59 -2.69 -4.36 -11.01
CA VAL A 59 -1.79 -4.22 -12.15
C VAL A 59 -0.37 -4.73 -11.98
N ILE A 60 0.11 -5.18 -10.82
CA ILE A 60 1.54 -5.58 -10.72
C ILE A 60 1.90 -6.67 -11.75
N GLY A 61 1.22 -7.82 -11.70
CA GLY A 61 1.40 -8.87 -12.72
C GLY A 61 0.83 -8.54 -14.12
N ARG A 62 -0.05 -7.54 -14.25
CA ARG A 62 -0.63 -7.10 -15.55
C ARG A 62 0.16 -5.96 -16.22
N LEU A 63 0.97 -5.21 -15.46
CA LEU A 63 1.93 -4.19 -15.91
C LEU A 63 3.32 -4.79 -16.12
N GLY A 64 3.55 -6.03 -15.67
CA GLY A 64 4.87 -6.62 -15.67
C GLY A 64 5.82 -5.93 -14.69
N LEU A 65 5.29 -5.51 -13.53
CA LEU A 65 6.13 -5.03 -12.42
C LEU A 65 6.59 -6.24 -11.61
N ASP A 66 7.89 -6.37 -11.40
CA ASP A 66 8.47 -7.46 -10.63
C ASP A 66 8.39 -7.15 -9.12
N GLU A 67 7.74 -8.05 -8.37
CA GLU A 67 7.53 -7.90 -6.91
C GLU A 67 8.83 -8.03 -6.11
N ASP A 68 9.83 -8.72 -6.67
CA ASP A 68 11.09 -9.06 -6.00
C ASP A 68 12.19 -8.01 -6.15
N GLU A 69 12.01 -7.00 -7.02
CA GLU A 69 13.03 -5.96 -7.27
C GLU A 69 13.02 -4.83 -6.24
N GLY A 70 12.14 -4.89 -5.23
CA GLY A 70 12.04 -3.86 -4.19
C GLY A 70 11.55 -2.51 -4.72
N GLU A 71 10.95 -2.46 -5.91
CA GLU A 71 10.34 -1.25 -6.47
C GLU A 71 8.92 -1.05 -5.93
N VAL A 72 8.17 -2.15 -5.77
CA VAL A 72 6.78 -2.15 -5.28
C VAL A 72 6.75 -2.32 -3.76
N ASP A 73 6.05 -1.41 -3.06
CA ASP A 73 5.76 -1.53 -1.63
C ASP A 73 6.96 -1.83 -0.70
N ALA A 74 8.19 -1.40 -1.03
CA ALA A 74 9.38 -1.81 -0.25
C ALA A 74 9.42 -1.27 1.19
N ASP A 75 8.70 -0.18 1.48
CA ASP A 75 8.49 0.33 2.84
C ASP A 75 7.35 -0.40 3.58
N GLY A 76 6.77 -1.43 2.95
CA GLY A 76 5.64 -2.22 3.43
C GLY A 76 4.28 -1.70 2.95
N GLY A 77 3.38 -2.65 2.63
CA GLY A 77 2.02 -2.37 2.18
C GLY A 77 0.96 -2.35 3.28
N ALA A 78 -0.30 -2.23 2.89
CA ALA A 78 -1.45 -2.16 3.81
C ALA A 78 -1.67 -3.43 4.66
N ILE A 79 -1.17 -4.59 4.22
CA ILE A 79 -1.21 -5.84 4.99
C ILE A 79 -0.42 -5.70 6.30
N VAL A 80 0.74 -5.03 6.26
CA VAL A 80 1.61 -4.81 7.42
C VAL A 80 1.25 -3.53 8.16
N LEU A 81 0.91 -2.46 7.41
CA LEU A 81 0.75 -1.12 7.97
C LEU A 81 -0.69 -0.78 8.36
N GLY A 82 -1.65 -1.59 7.95
CA GLY A 82 -3.08 -1.33 8.10
C GLY A 82 -3.66 -0.47 6.98
N HIS A 83 -4.99 -0.48 6.89
CA HIS A 83 -5.75 0.22 5.86
C HIS A 83 -6.85 1.13 6.45
N PRO A 84 -6.49 2.32 6.96
CA PRO A 84 -7.49 3.32 7.30
C PRO A 84 -8.07 3.87 6.00
N LEU A 85 -9.33 3.55 5.69
CA LEU A 85 -9.94 3.80 4.36
C LEU A 85 -9.74 5.24 3.87
N GLY A 86 -10.04 6.23 4.71
CA GLY A 86 -9.91 7.66 4.35
C GLY A 86 -8.47 8.20 4.32
N CYS A 87 -7.51 7.50 4.93
CA CYS A 87 -6.12 7.98 5.07
C CYS A 87 -5.14 7.24 4.15
N SER A 88 -5.50 6.05 3.66
CA SER A 88 -4.59 5.17 2.92
C SER A 88 -4.00 5.83 1.67
N GLY A 89 -4.78 6.62 0.91
CA GLY A 89 -4.27 7.33 -0.26
C GLY A 89 -3.16 8.32 0.07
N ALA A 90 -3.40 9.21 1.04
CA ALA A 90 -2.40 10.18 1.50
C ALA A 90 -1.19 9.48 2.14
N ARG A 91 -1.40 8.39 2.89
CA ARG A 91 -0.32 7.60 3.49
C ARG A 91 0.59 6.98 2.43
N ILE A 92 0.04 6.37 1.38
CA ILE A 92 0.81 5.74 0.30
C ILE A 92 1.63 6.82 -0.42
N LEU A 93 0.99 7.92 -0.79
CA LEU A 93 1.64 9.02 -1.49
C LEU A 93 2.77 9.66 -0.68
N LEU A 94 2.55 9.96 0.60
CA LEU A 94 3.59 10.51 1.47
C LEU A 94 4.75 9.53 1.69
N THR A 95 4.46 8.24 1.73
CA THR A 95 5.50 7.19 1.86
C THR A 95 6.34 7.15 0.58
N LEU A 96 5.70 7.19 -0.59
CA LEU A 96 6.36 7.25 -1.90
C LEU A 96 7.25 8.50 -2.03
N LEU A 97 6.72 9.68 -1.73
CA LEU A 97 7.49 10.93 -1.80
C LEU A 97 8.71 10.88 -0.88
N GLY A 98 8.52 10.45 0.37
CA GLY A 98 9.62 10.29 1.32
C GLY A 98 10.64 9.22 0.89
N ARG A 99 10.26 8.23 0.07
CA ARG A 99 11.19 7.27 -0.51
C ARG A 99 11.97 7.86 -1.68
N LEU A 100 11.30 8.56 -2.60
CA LEU A 100 11.95 9.27 -3.71
C LEU A 100 12.99 10.27 -3.20
N GLU A 101 12.73 10.94 -2.08
CA GLU A 101 13.71 11.80 -1.40
C GLU A 101 14.91 11.02 -0.87
N ARG A 102 14.67 9.96 -0.08
CA ARG A 102 15.75 9.16 0.55
C ARG A 102 16.63 8.42 -0.45
N GLU A 103 16.04 7.96 -1.55
CA GLU A 103 16.70 7.12 -2.56
C GLU A 103 17.09 7.91 -3.81
N ASN A 104 16.92 9.24 -3.79
CA ASN A 104 17.16 10.12 -4.93
C ASN A 104 16.37 9.70 -6.19
N GLY A 105 15.23 9.02 -6.01
CA GLY A 105 14.35 8.60 -7.08
C GLY A 105 13.71 9.79 -7.79
N ARG A 106 13.41 9.64 -9.08
CA ARG A 106 12.88 10.72 -9.92
C ARG A 106 11.37 10.64 -10.11
N ARG A 107 10.82 9.46 -10.35
CA ARG A 107 9.40 9.25 -10.64
C ARG A 107 8.83 8.16 -9.76
N GLY A 108 7.54 8.26 -9.48
CA GLY A 108 6.82 7.24 -8.72
C GLY A 108 5.34 7.19 -9.08
N LEU A 109 4.70 6.08 -8.75
CA LEU A 109 3.28 5.83 -8.94
C LEU A 109 2.64 5.46 -7.59
N ALA A 110 1.64 6.23 -7.17
CA ALA A 110 0.81 5.91 -6.01
C ALA A 110 -0.58 5.49 -6.48
N THR A 111 -1.08 4.36 -6.00
CA THR A 111 -2.33 3.78 -6.52
C THR A 111 -3.12 3.00 -5.47
N LEU A 112 -4.45 3.01 -5.57
CA LEU A 112 -5.35 2.26 -4.68
C LEU A 112 -6.63 1.79 -5.38
N CYS A 113 -7.14 0.64 -4.96
CA CYS A 113 -8.47 0.17 -5.34
C CYS A 113 -9.52 0.85 -4.46
N VAL A 114 -10.72 0.99 -5.00
CA VAL A 114 -11.88 1.55 -4.30
C VAL A 114 -12.99 0.53 -4.37
N GLY A 115 -13.73 0.37 -3.27
CA GLY A 115 -14.92 -0.49 -3.22
C GLY A 115 -15.86 -0.18 -4.38
N VAL A 116 -16.77 -1.11 -4.69
CA VAL A 116 -17.68 -1.02 -5.85
C VAL A 116 -17.01 -1.01 -7.24
N GLY A 117 -15.76 -1.45 -7.35
CA GLY A 117 -15.10 -1.76 -8.63
C GLY A 117 -14.39 -0.58 -9.28
N GLN A 118 -13.84 0.33 -8.47
CA GLN A 118 -13.14 1.53 -8.94
C GLN A 118 -11.65 1.48 -8.58
N GLY A 119 -10.86 2.41 -9.13
CA GLY A 119 -9.45 2.58 -8.80
C GLY A 119 -8.95 3.99 -9.07
N VAL A 120 -7.96 4.43 -8.31
CA VAL A 120 -7.33 5.75 -8.41
C VAL A 120 -5.82 5.54 -8.49
N ALA A 121 -5.13 6.34 -9.30
CA ALA A 121 -3.69 6.52 -9.15
C ALA A 121 -3.24 7.94 -9.46
N LEU A 122 -2.00 8.18 -9.10
CA LEU A 122 -1.29 9.43 -9.23
C LEU A 122 0.16 9.13 -9.60
N LEU A 123 0.60 9.69 -10.73
CA LEU A 123 2.02 9.73 -11.09
C LEU A 123 2.63 10.98 -10.48
N VAL A 124 3.84 10.85 -9.92
CA VAL A 124 4.60 11.98 -9.36
C VAL A 124 6.01 11.99 -9.91
N GLU A 125 6.55 13.18 -10.12
CA GLU A 125 7.96 13.42 -10.45
C GLU A 125 8.55 14.36 -9.39
N ARG A 126 9.69 13.98 -8.81
CA ARG A 126 10.43 14.80 -7.87
C ARG A 126 11.25 15.84 -8.66
N VAL A 127 11.17 17.09 -8.22
CA VAL A 127 11.90 18.24 -8.78
C VAL A 127 13.18 18.55 -8.00
#